data_AF-A0A4Z1ANQ7-F1
#
_entry.id   AF-A0A4Z1ANQ7-F1
#
_cell.length_a   1.000
_cell.length_b   1.000
_cell.length_c   1.000
_cell.angle_alpha   90.00
_cell.angle_beta   90.00
_cell.angle_gamma   90.00
#
_symmetry.space_group_name_H-M   'P 1'
#
loop_
_entity.id
_entity.type
_entity.pdbx_description
1 polymer ?
#
loop_
_entity_poly.entity_id
_entity_poly.type
_entity_poly.pdbx_seq_one_letter_code
_entity_poly.pdbx_strand_id
1 'polypeptide(L)'
;MFALVKNWENQKPKKPEPPWRLLGLGLLFVNGMAALFLPIGLFGTLISTIACLGFLFLPMFFMTLRLTKFYGNSIFFALFLGFISAPVSALYLSHAFGFFLGLKSPEQTIFQKDSGPSNSHIYRFTDSKFLYKYQVTKTTPGSIKKTLYFHVAPWVSSDWKEGDEVLTWAVCPQFSEKVCDWEKQNARVGQSLSHSNIAGLNSYYAEAVLDACKKFGFDLPKNPRILLPISNPEEVLFNMGVLGLAGLLALNYIWIIGILVWNKRRGV
;
A
#
# COMPACT_ATOMS: atom_id res chain seq x y z
N MET A 1 -19.86 10.33 35.24
CA MET A 1 -19.69 11.58 34.47
C MET A 1 -19.22 12.76 35.33
N PHE A 2 -19.87 13.06 36.47
CA PHE A 2 -19.51 14.22 37.33
C PHE A 2 -18.11 14.16 37.98
N ALA A 3 -17.56 12.97 38.26
CA ALA A 3 -16.21 12.84 38.81
C ALA A 3 -15.07 13.16 37.80
N LEU A 4 -15.37 13.14 36.49
CA LEU A 4 -14.41 13.50 35.43
C LEU A 4 -14.28 15.01 35.24
N VAL A 5 -15.38 15.76 35.49
CA VAL A 5 -15.41 17.22 35.36
C VAL A 5 -14.65 17.90 36.52
N LYS A 6 -14.76 17.35 37.73
CA LYS A 6 -14.20 17.96 38.95
C LYS A 6 -12.65 17.89 39.03
N ASN A 7 -12.01 17.01 38.26
CA ASN A 7 -10.55 16.91 38.20
C ASN A 7 -9.90 17.87 37.19
N TRP A 8 -10.69 18.57 36.38
CA TRP A 8 -10.19 19.50 35.36
C TRP A 8 -9.83 20.88 35.94
N GLU A 9 -10.60 21.37 36.93
CA GLU A 9 -10.39 22.68 37.55
C GLU A 9 -9.15 22.78 38.46
N ASN A 10 -8.63 21.65 38.96
CA ASN A 10 -7.53 21.66 39.94
C ASN A 10 -6.13 21.46 39.33
N GLN A 11 -5.99 21.38 38.00
CA GLN A 11 -4.67 21.31 37.36
C GLN A 11 -4.16 22.72 37.05
N LYS A 12 -3.61 23.39 38.07
CA LYS A 12 -2.69 24.52 37.82
C LYS A 12 -1.63 24.07 36.81
N PRO A 13 -1.30 24.86 35.77
CA PRO A 13 -0.31 24.46 34.79
C PRO A 13 1.04 24.32 35.49
N LYS A 14 1.56 23.08 35.55
CA LYS A 14 2.97 22.85 35.88
C LYS A 14 3.79 23.66 34.86
N LYS A 15 4.91 24.24 35.34
CA LYS A 15 5.84 25.10 34.56
C LYS A 15 5.95 24.60 33.11
N PRO A 16 5.93 25.50 32.10
CA PRO A 16 6.03 25.09 30.71
C PRO A 16 7.29 24.24 30.54
N GLU A 17 7.10 22.96 30.23
CA GLU A 17 8.22 22.09 29.89
C GLU A 17 8.95 22.67 28.67
N PRO A 18 10.29 22.49 28.59
CA PRO A 18 11.07 23.07 27.50
C PRO A 18 10.53 22.56 26.17
N PRO A 19 10.27 23.45 25.19
CA PRO A 19 9.57 23.12 23.95
C PRO A 19 10.26 22.02 23.14
N TRP A 20 11.58 21.87 23.29
CA TRP A 20 12.38 20.81 22.67
C TRP A 20 12.04 19.40 23.15
N ARG A 21 11.64 19.22 24.42
CA ARG A 21 11.21 17.90 24.93
C ARG A 21 9.90 17.47 24.31
N LEU A 22 8.95 18.41 24.20
CA LEU A 22 7.69 18.15 23.53
C LEU A 22 7.91 17.84 22.05
N LEU A 23 8.73 18.65 21.37
CA LEU A 23 9.12 18.43 19.98
C LEU A 23 9.67 17.01 19.78
N GLY A 24 10.69 16.65 20.56
CA GLY A 24 11.34 15.35 20.49
C GLY A 24 10.39 14.19 20.80
N LEU A 25 9.50 14.36 21.76
CA LEU A 25 8.52 13.34 22.11
C LEU A 25 7.54 13.07 20.95
N GLY A 26 7.05 14.10 20.26
CA GLY A 26 6.19 13.88 19.10
C GLY A 26 6.93 13.30 17.89
N LEU A 27 8.18 13.70 17.64
CA LEU A 27 9.03 13.04 16.63
C LEU A 27 9.26 11.56 16.98
N LEU A 28 9.42 11.24 18.26
CA LEU A 28 9.56 9.86 18.73
C LEU A 28 8.26 9.07 18.54
N PHE A 29 7.09 9.66 18.78
CA PHE A 29 5.81 9.00 18.46
C PHE A 29 5.67 8.72 16.96
N VAL A 30 5.91 9.72 16.11
CA VAL A 30 5.77 9.59 14.66
C VAL A 30 6.75 8.56 14.08
N ASN A 31 8.04 8.71 14.38
CA ASN A 31 9.06 7.83 13.82
C ASN A 31 9.11 6.47 14.52
N GLY A 32 8.80 6.40 15.82
CA GLY A 32 8.71 5.15 16.56
C GLY A 32 7.57 4.26 16.07
N MET A 33 6.39 4.84 15.82
CA MET A 33 5.28 4.11 15.20
C MET A 33 5.63 3.65 13.78
N ALA A 34 6.28 4.51 12.98
CA ALA A 34 6.74 4.11 11.65
C ALA A 34 7.73 2.93 11.71
N ALA A 35 8.73 2.99 12.59
CA ALA A 35 9.73 1.95 12.75
C ALA A 35 9.13 0.60 13.20
N LEU A 36 8.17 0.64 14.15
CA LEU A 36 7.50 -0.56 14.64
C LEU A 36 6.70 -1.27 13.54
N PHE A 37 6.14 -0.51 12.60
CA PHE A 37 5.32 -1.03 11.51
C PHE A 37 6.10 -1.44 10.26
N LEU A 38 7.40 -1.13 10.15
CA LEU A 38 8.27 -1.64 9.08
C LEU A 38 8.26 -3.18 8.97
N PRO A 39 8.57 -3.95 10.03
CA PRO A 39 8.57 -5.42 9.94
C PRO A 39 7.16 -5.98 9.70
N ILE A 40 6.12 -5.33 10.22
CA ILE A 40 4.73 -5.74 10.01
C ILE A 40 4.35 -5.54 8.54
N GLY A 41 4.79 -4.47 7.89
CA GLY A 41 4.58 -4.28 6.46
C GLY A 41 5.38 -5.28 5.61
N LEU A 42 6.56 -5.69 6.06
CA LEU A 42 7.41 -6.64 5.34
C LEU A 42 6.86 -8.06 5.33
N PHE A 43 6.39 -8.54 6.48
CA PHE A 43 6.01 -9.94 6.69
C PHE A 43 4.51 -10.16 6.89
N GLY A 44 3.78 -9.08 7.17
CA GLY A 44 2.36 -9.13 7.48
C GLY A 44 1.45 -8.87 6.29
N THR A 45 0.15 -8.94 6.56
CA THR A 45 -0.93 -8.54 5.65
C THR A 45 -1.54 -7.21 6.10
N LEU A 46 -2.36 -6.60 5.22
CA LEU A 46 -3.14 -5.42 5.59
C LEU A 46 -4.02 -5.67 6.83
N ILE A 47 -4.54 -6.89 7.00
CA ILE A 47 -5.32 -7.29 8.17
C ILE A 47 -4.43 -7.29 9.43
N SER A 48 -3.20 -7.81 9.37
CA SER A 48 -2.31 -7.76 10.53
C SER A 48 -1.91 -6.33 10.88
N THR A 49 -1.75 -5.44 9.89
CA THR A 49 -1.50 -4.02 10.14
C THR A 49 -2.66 -3.38 10.89
N ILE A 50 -3.91 -3.62 10.44
CA ILE A 50 -5.11 -3.11 11.11
C ILE A 50 -5.25 -3.69 12.53
N ALA A 51 -5.04 -5.00 12.69
CA ALA A 51 -5.13 -5.66 13.98
C ALA A 51 -4.10 -5.10 14.97
N CYS A 52 -2.86 -4.88 14.52
CA CYS A 52 -1.81 -4.33 15.36
C CYS A 52 -2.07 -2.87 15.73
N LEU A 53 -2.58 -2.06 14.79
CA LEU A 53 -3.06 -0.69 15.05
C LEU A 53 -4.16 -0.68 16.12
N GLY A 54 -5.17 -1.55 15.99
CA GLY A 54 -6.25 -1.67 16.97
C GLY A 54 -5.75 -2.09 18.35
N PHE A 55 -4.85 -3.08 18.39
CA PHE A 55 -4.26 -3.56 19.63
C PHE A 55 -3.39 -2.49 20.33
N LEU A 56 -2.59 -1.74 19.57
CA LEU A 56 -1.71 -0.69 20.10
C LEU A 56 -2.47 0.60 20.45
N PHE A 57 -3.67 0.82 19.93
CA PHE A 57 -4.46 2.02 20.22
C PHE A 57 -4.70 2.21 21.70
N LEU A 58 -5.20 1.19 22.39
CA LEU A 58 -5.57 1.28 23.81
C LEU A 58 -4.35 1.58 24.72
N PRO A 59 -3.23 0.83 24.68
CA PRO A 59 -2.08 1.11 25.54
C PRO A 59 -1.47 2.48 25.24
N MET A 60 -1.38 2.87 23.95
CA MET A 60 -0.84 4.17 23.58
C MET A 60 -1.76 5.31 24.03
N PHE A 61 -3.07 5.16 23.91
CA PHE A 61 -4.03 6.14 24.39
C PHE A 61 -3.92 6.34 25.91
N PHE A 62 -3.81 5.26 26.70
CA PHE A 62 -3.58 5.36 28.14
C PHE A 62 -2.23 5.99 28.50
N MET A 63 -1.17 5.68 27.75
CA MET A 63 0.14 6.32 27.92
C MET A 63 0.06 7.82 27.65
N THR A 64 -0.58 8.22 26.55
CA THR A 64 -0.86 9.61 26.18
C THR A 64 -1.65 10.32 27.26
N LEU A 65 -2.70 9.71 27.84
CA LEU A 65 -3.46 10.26 28.97
C LEU A 65 -2.63 10.50 30.23
N ARG A 66 -1.58 9.71 30.46
CA ARG A 66 -0.64 9.98 31.57
C ARG A 66 0.29 11.14 31.23
N LEU A 67 0.76 11.19 29.99
CA LEU A 67 1.67 12.22 29.50
C LEU A 67 1.02 13.61 29.39
N THR A 68 -0.30 13.70 29.19
CA THR A 68 -1.01 14.99 29.18
C THR A 68 -0.88 15.76 30.51
N LYS A 69 -0.67 15.06 31.63
CA LYS A 69 -0.40 15.71 32.94
C LYS A 69 0.90 16.52 32.96
N PHE A 70 1.82 16.22 32.04
CA PHE A 70 3.15 16.84 31.94
C PHE A 70 3.22 17.80 30.75
N TYR A 71 2.71 17.37 29.60
CA TYR A 71 2.89 18.06 28.33
C TYR A 71 1.62 18.77 27.81
N GLY A 72 0.47 18.54 28.46
CA GLY A 72 -0.83 19.04 28.03
C GLY A 72 -1.42 18.29 26.83
N ASN A 73 -2.48 18.84 26.26
CA ASN A 73 -3.29 18.17 25.23
C ASN A 73 -2.60 18.08 23.85
N SER A 74 -1.49 18.79 23.62
CA SER A 74 -0.72 18.72 22.37
C SER A 74 -0.20 17.30 22.07
N ILE A 75 -0.02 16.48 23.09
CA ILE A 75 0.40 15.08 22.94
C ILE A 75 -0.64 14.21 22.22
N PHE A 76 -1.93 14.54 22.27
CA PHE A 76 -2.93 13.83 21.46
C PHE A 76 -2.72 14.05 19.96
N PHE A 77 -2.20 15.22 19.58
CA PHE A 77 -1.86 15.50 18.19
C PHE A 77 -0.65 14.67 17.74
N ALA A 78 0.37 14.52 18.59
CA ALA A 78 1.49 13.61 18.33
C ALA A 78 1.04 12.14 18.20
N LEU A 79 0.15 11.69 19.10
CA LEU A 79 -0.44 10.35 19.04
C LEU A 79 -1.15 10.14 17.70
N PHE A 80 -2.01 11.08 17.30
CA PHE A 80 -2.74 11.00 16.03
C PHE A 80 -1.80 10.90 14.83
N LEU A 81 -0.76 11.75 14.75
CA LEU A 81 0.22 11.70 13.67
C LEU A 81 1.03 10.38 13.67
N GLY A 82 1.35 9.85 14.84
CA GLY A 82 2.00 8.53 14.96
C GLY A 82 1.10 7.38 14.48
N PHE A 83 -0.21 7.46 14.72
CA PHE A 83 -1.14 6.47 14.17
C PHE A 83 -1.28 6.57 12.65
N ILE A 84 -1.08 7.73 12.05
CA ILE A 84 -1.02 7.89 10.58
C ILE A 84 0.32 7.40 10.03
N SER A 85 1.43 7.56 10.75
CA SER A 85 2.74 7.11 10.27
C SER A 85 2.87 5.58 10.18
N ALA A 86 2.13 4.84 11.02
CA ALA A 86 2.07 3.38 10.99
C ALA A 86 1.62 2.79 9.63
N PRO A 87 0.44 3.13 9.07
CA PRO A 87 0.03 2.64 7.76
C PRO A 87 0.92 3.17 6.63
N VAL A 88 1.42 4.42 6.71
CA VAL A 88 2.36 4.95 5.71
C VAL A 88 3.63 4.09 5.66
N SER A 89 4.18 3.74 6.82
CA SER A 89 5.37 2.89 6.91
C SER A 89 5.08 1.46 6.45
N ALA A 90 4.00 0.85 6.95
CA ALA A 90 3.65 -0.53 6.63
C ALA A 90 3.33 -0.74 5.15
N LEU A 91 2.67 0.22 4.48
CA LEU A 91 2.19 0.07 3.10
C LEU A 91 3.21 0.49 2.05
N TYR A 92 4.03 1.51 2.34
CA TYR A 92 4.93 2.11 1.35
C TYR A 92 6.40 1.89 1.67
N LEU A 93 6.80 2.09 2.93
CA LEU A 93 8.22 2.12 3.31
C LEU A 93 8.79 0.72 3.55
N SER A 94 7.98 -0.19 4.08
CA SER A 94 8.35 -1.57 4.40
C SER A 94 8.95 -2.31 3.20
N HIS A 95 8.24 -2.37 2.07
CA HIS A 95 8.67 -3.10 0.87
C HIS A 95 9.93 -2.52 0.23
N ALA A 96 10.05 -1.20 0.20
CA ALA A 96 11.27 -0.53 -0.27
C ALA A 96 12.46 -0.85 0.65
N PHE A 97 12.24 -0.81 1.97
CA PHE A 97 13.27 -1.12 2.96
C PHE A 97 13.75 -2.58 2.86
N GLY A 98 12.83 -3.53 2.67
CA GLY A 98 13.19 -4.93 2.44
C GLY A 98 14.04 -5.13 1.19
N PHE A 99 13.69 -4.44 0.10
CA PHE A 99 14.48 -4.46 -1.12
C PHE A 99 15.90 -3.92 -0.90
N PHE A 100 16.06 -2.78 -0.21
CA PHE A 100 17.38 -2.23 0.12
C PHE A 100 18.20 -3.14 1.05
N LEU A 101 17.55 -3.87 1.95
CA LEU A 101 18.20 -4.89 2.79
C LEU A 101 18.56 -6.18 2.04
N GLY A 102 18.29 -6.26 0.73
CA GLY A 102 18.55 -7.44 -0.08
C GLY A 102 17.61 -8.62 0.22
N LEU A 103 16.50 -8.38 0.93
CA LEU A 103 15.44 -9.37 1.10
C LEU A 103 14.74 -9.53 -0.26
N LYS A 104 15.22 -10.48 -1.06
CA LYS A 104 14.58 -10.85 -2.32
C LYS A 104 13.18 -11.37 -2.01
N SER A 105 12.16 -10.76 -2.61
CA SER A 105 10.82 -11.35 -2.66
C SER A 105 10.98 -12.79 -3.22
N PRO A 106 10.43 -13.82 -2.55
CA PRO A 106 10.63 -15.20 -2.98
C PRO A 106 10.26 -15.34 -4.45
N GLU A 107 11.20 -15.81 -5.27
CA GLU A 107 10.99 -16.08 -6.68
C GLU A 107 9.91 -17.16 -6.78
N GLN A 108 8.69 -16.76 -7.15
CA GLN A 108 7.59 -17.71 -7.33
C GLN A 108 7.75 -18.35 -8.70
N THR A 109 8.33 -19.55 -8.69
CA THR A 109 8.64 -20.31 -9.89
C THR A 109 7.43 -20.96 -10.56
N ILE A 110 6.24 -20.97 -9.96
CA ILE A 110 5.13 -21.75 -10.51
C ILE A 110 3.80 -21.03 -10.30
N PHE A 111 3.07 -20.85 -11.40
CA PHE A 111 1.65 -20.50 -11.43
C PHE A 111 0.82 -21.64 -10.78
N GLN A 112 0.90 -21.84 -9.47
CA GLN A 112 0.19 -22.92 -8.78
C GLN A 112 -1.25 -22.53 -8.43
N LYS A 113 -2.15 -23.48 -8.71
CA LYS A 113 -3.59 -23.49 -8.41
C LYS A 113 -3.94 -23.26 -6.93
N ASP A 114 -3.01 -23.59 -6.02
CA ASP A 114 -3.18 -23.48 -4.56
C ASP A 114 -2.37 -22.36 -3.90
N SER A 115 -1.69 -21.51 -4.67
CA SER A 115 -1.24 -20.25 -4.08
C SER A 115 -2.48 -19.38 -3.92
N GLY A 116 -3.03 -19.33 -2.70
CA GLY A 116 -4.17 -18.48 -2.32
C GLY A 116 -3.90 -17.00 -2.64
N PRO A 117 -4.59 -16.04 -2.02
CA PRO A 117 -4.25 -14.63 -2.20
C PRO A 117 -2.83 -14.39 -1.65
N SER A 118 -1.80 -14.64 -2.44
CA SER A 118 -0.46 -14.17 -2.15
C SER A 118 -0.56 -12.66 -2.25
N ASN A 119 -0.49 -11.99 -1.11
CA ASN A 119 -0.40 -10.53 -1.02
C ASN A 119 0.93 -9.99 -1.58
N SER A 120 1.62 -10.76 -2.42
CA SER A 120 2.85 -10.35 -3.08
C SER A 120 2.55 -9.20 -4.04
N HIS A 121 3.22 -8.08 -3.81
CA HIS A 121 3.10 -6.91 -4.67
C HIS A 121 3.73 -7.15 -6.03
N ILE A 122 4.84 -7.89 -6.10
CA ILE A 122 5.62 -8.17 -7.30
C ILE A 122 5.84 -9.67 -7.43
N TYR A 123 5.56 -10.19 -8.62
CA TYR A 123 5.81 -11.55 -9.05
C TYR A 123 6.95 -11.55 -10.06
N ARG A 124 7.92 -12.44 -9.86
CA ARG A 124 8.99 -12.70 -10.82
C ARG A 124 8.88 -14.15 -11.27
N PHE A 125 8.80 -14.33 -12.58
CA PHE A 125 8.70 -15.62 -13.26
C PHE A 125 10.00 -15.91 -13.99
N THR A 126 10.40 -17.18 -14.00
CA THR A 126 11.58 -17.67 -14.73
C THR A 126 11.27 -17.89 -16.21
N ASP A 127 10.19 -18.64 -16.50
CA ASP A 127 9.83 -19.07 -17.86
C ASP A 127 8.35 -18.80 -18.14
N SER A 128 8.06 -17.62 -18.66
CA SER A 128 6.68 -17.17 -18.90
C SER A 128 6.54 -16.42 -20.21
N LYS A 129 5.36 -16.55 -20.81
CA LYS A 129 4.98 -15.89 -22.05
C LYS A 129 3.54 -15.39 -21.98
N PHE A 130 3.26 -14.37 -22.77
CA PHE A 130 1.90 -13.91 -23.02
C PHE A 130 1.34 -14.62 -24.25
N LEU A 131 0.07 -15.02 -24.21
CA LEU A 131 -0.59 -15.63 -25.37
C LEU A 131 -1.43 -14.59 -26.14
N TYR A 132 -0.81 -13.87 -27.07
CA TYR A 132 -1.47 -12.80 -27.83
C TYR A 132 -2.64 -13.27 -28.70
N LYS A 133 -2.62 -14.53 -29.16
CA LYS A 133 -3.72 -15.15 -29.92
C LYS A 133 -5.06 -15.09 -29.15
N TYR A 134 -4.99 -15.09 -27.83
CA TYR A 134 -6.15 -15.13 -26.93
C TYR A 134 -6.42 -13.79 -26.24
N GLN A 135 -5.90 -12.68 -26.79
CA GLN A 135 -6.15 -11.36 -26.21
C GLN A 135 -7.59 -10.89 -26.42
N VAL A 136 -8.11 -10.15 -25.45
CA VAL A 136 -9.39 -9.47 -25.54
C VAL A 136 -9.23 -8.01 -25.15
N THR A 137 -9.98 -7.16 -25.85
CA THR A 137 -10.12 -5.74 -25.55
C THR A 137 -11.56 -5.46 -25.19
N LYS A 138 -11.80 -4.96 -23.98
CA LYS A 138 -13.10 -4.43 -23.58
C LYS A 138 -13.09 -2.91 -23.71
N THR A 139 -14.20 -2.35 -24.18
CA THR A 139 -14.38 -0.91 -24.32
C THR A 139 -15.43 -0.39 -23.35
N THR A 140 -15.12 0.72 -22.70
CA THR A 140 -16.10 1.43 -21.86
C THR A 140 -16.15 2.89 -22.30
N PRO A 141 -17.35 3.49 -22.47
CA PRO A 141 -17.46 4.92 -22.72
C PRO A 141 -16.97 5.69 -21.49
N GLY A 142 -15.90 6.47 -21.65
CA GLY A 142 -15.40 7.35 -20.60
C GLY A 142 -16.29 8.58 -20.39
N SER A 143 -16.22 9.20 -19.21
CA SER A 143 -17.01 10.40 -18.85
C SER A 143 -16.81 11.61 -19.78
N ILE A 144 -15.76 11.62 -20.61
CA ILE A 144 -15.43 12.73 -21.53
C ILE A 144 -15.09 12.16 -22.92
N LYS A 145 -16.08 11.65 -23.66
CA LYS A 145 -16.07 11.27 -25.10
C LYS A 145 -14.93 10.37 -25.63
N LYS A 146 -13.98 9.95 -24.81
CA LYS A 146 -12.87 9.06 -25.17
C LYS A 146 -13.19 7.66 -24.67
N THR A 147 -13.23 6.72 -25.61
CA THR A 147 -13.36 5.29 -25.34
C THR A 147 -12.11 4.81 -24.62
N LEU A 148 -12.28 4.15 -23.48
CA LEU A 148 -11.19 3.47 -22.78
C LEU A 148 -11.11 2.02 -23.26
N TYR A 149 -9.89 1.54 -23.47
CA TYR A 149 -9.61 0.18 -23.90
C TYR A 149 -8.94 -0.60 -22.76
N PHE A 150 -9.55 -1.71 -22.37
CA PHE A 150 -9.05 -2.61 -21.34
C PHE A 150 -8.56 -3.88 -22.02
N HIS A 151 -7.24 -3.98 -22.23
CA HIS A 151 -6.61 -5.12 -22.87
C HIS A 151 -6.18 -6.16 -21.84
N VAL A 152 -6.55 -7.41 -22.10
CA VAL A 152 -6.14 -8.57 -21.30
C VAL A 152 -5.58 -9.66 -22.19
N ALA A 153 -4.56 -10.36 -21.71
CA ALA A 153 -4.00 -11.53 -22.36
C ALA A 153 -3.66 -12.62 -21.34
N PRO A 154 -3.79 -13.91 -21.66
CA PRO A 154 -3.30 -14.98 -20.81
C PRO A 154 -1.80 -14.84 -20.56
N TRP A 155 -1.41 -14.99 -19.30
CA TRP A 155 -0.02 -15.03 -18.87
C TRP A 155 0.26 -16.41 -18.32
N VAL A 156 1.06 -17.18 -19.06
CA VAL A 156 1.25 -18.61 -18.82
C VAL A 156 2.72 -18.97 -18.81
N SER A 157 3.00 -20.19 -18.37
CA SER A 157 4.34 -20.78 -18.48
C SER A 157 4.73 -21.03 -19.94
N SER A 158 6.03 -21.01 -20.23
CA SER A 158 6.55 -21.24 -21.58
C SER A 158 6.16 -22.61 -22.16
N ASP A 159 5.96 -23.62 -21.32
CA ASP A 159 5.57 -25.00 -21.65
C ASP A 159 4.05 -25.24 -21.75
N TRP A 160 3.23 -24.22 -21.47
CA TRP A 160 1.77 -24.30 -21.55
C TRP A 160 1.27 -24.78 -22.92
N LYS A 161 0.27 -25.66 -22.91
CA LYS A 161 -0.40 -26.23 -24.08
C LYS A 161 -1.89 -25.88 -24.12
N GLU A 162 -2.45 -25.89 -25.32
CA GLU A 162 -3.88 -25.63 -25.51
C GLU A 162 -4.71 -26.70 -24.79
N GLY A 163 -5.56 -26.26 -23.86
CA GLY A 163 -6.30 -27.11 -22.94
C GLY A 163 -5.82 -27.02 -21.48
N ASP A 164 -4.61 -26.51 -21.22
CA ASP A 164 -4.12 -26.28 -19.86
C ASP A 164 -4.81 -25.05 -19.23
N GLU A 165 -5.01 -25.08 -17.91
CA GLU A 165 -5.67 -24.00 -17.18
C GLU A 165 -4.91 -22.66 -17.28
N VAL A 166 -5.66 -21.56 -17.42
CA VAL A 166 -5.12 -20.19 -17.41
C VAL A 166 -5.44 -19.53 -16.07
N LEU A 167 -4.47 -19.54 -15.17
CA LEU A 167 -4.63 -19.00 -13.81
C LEU A 167 -4.28 -17.50 -13.70
N THR A 168 -3.43 -17.00 -14.58
CA THR A 168 -2.92 -15.63 -14.53
C THR A 168 -3.16 -14.88 -15.85
N TRP A 169 -3.52 -13.61 -15.71
CA TRP A 169 -3.87 -12.71 -16.80
C TRP A 169 -3.04 -11.44 -16.71
N ALA A 170 -2.46 -11.05 -17.83
CA ALA A 170 -1.74 -9.80 -17.99
C ALA A 170 -2.70 -8.69 -18.41
N VAL A 171 -2.47 -7.48 -17.90
CA VAL A 171 -3.22 -6.28 -18.32
C VAL A 171 -2.30 -5.24 -18.94
N CYS A 172 -2.83 -4.49 -19.90
CA CYS A 172 -2.10 -3.37 -20.49
C CYS A 172 -2.51 -2.04 -19.84
N PRO A 173 -1.56 -1.19 -19.40
CA PRO A 173 -1.87 0.11 -18.81
C PRO A 173 -2.26 1.20 -19.84
N GLN A 174 -2.15 0.94 -21.15
CA GLN A 174 -2.43 1.91 -22.20
C GLN A 174 -3.93 1.98 -22.53
N PHE A 175 -4.70 2.70 -21.71
CA PHE A 175 -6.17 2.81 -21.87
C PHE A 175 -6.61 3.64 -23.08
N SER A 176 -5.75 4.52 -23.58
CA SER A 176 -6.05 5.41 -24.71
C SER A 176 -5.83 4.76 -26.07
N GLU A 177 -5.14 3.62 -26.10
CA GLU A 177 -4.73 2.96 -27.34
C GLU A 177 -5.62 1.76 -27.66
N LYS A 178 -5.98 1.64 -28.94
CA LYS A 178 -6.79 0.52 -29.44
C LYS A 178 -6.04 -0.81 -29.45
N VAL A 179 -4.72 -0.78 -29.35
CA VAL A 179 -3.84 -1.94 -29.42
C VAL A 179 -2.83 -1.82 -28.30
N CYS A 180 -2.55 -2.92 -27.60
CA CYS A 180 -1.44 -3.00 -26.67
C CYS A 180 -0.23 -3.61 -27.36
N ASP A 181 0.93 -2.99 -27.23
CA ASP A 181 2.20 -3.54 -27.68
C ASP A 181 2.77 -4.45 -26.59
N TRP A 182 2.36 -5.71 -26.62
CA TRP A 182 2.79 -6.69 -25.64
C TRP A 182 4.25 -7.14 -25.80
N GLU A 183 4.85 -6.98 -26.98
CA GLU A 183 6.25 -7.33 -27.21
C GLU A 183 7.20 -6.40 -26.44
N LYS A 184 6.76 -5.16 -26.19
CA LYS A 184 7.47 -4.21 -25.32
C LYS A 184 7.30 -4.50 -23.83
N GLN A 185 6.38 -5.38 -23.44
CA GLN A 185 6.11 -5.70 -22.05
C GLN A 185 6.99 -6.85 -21.56
N ASN A 186 7.47 -6.74 -20.32
CA ASN A 186 8.30 -7.79 -19.73
C ASN A 186 7.42 -8.93 -19.20
N ALA A 187 7.44 -10.07 -19.87
CA ALA A 187 6.70 -11.27 -19.46
C ALA A 187 7.27 -11.96 -18.22
N ARG A 188 8.42 -11.54 -17.68
CA ARG A 188 9.05 -12.15 -16.50
C ARG A 188 8.67 -11.49 -15.20
N VAL A 189 8.11 -10.28 -15.22
CA VAL A 189 7.85 -9.53 -13.98
C VAL A 189 6.49 -8.84 -14.05
N GLY A 190 5.65 -9.09 -13.04
CA GLY A 190 4.32 -8.50 -12.94
C GLY A 190 4.03 -7.96 -11.55
N GLN A 191 3.35 -6.83 -11.48
CA GLN A 191 2.78 -6.28 -10.25
C GLN A 191 1.34 -6.78 -10.09
N SER A 192 0.90 -7.11 -8.87
CA SER A 192 -0.52 -7.35 -8.62
C SER A 192 -1.35 -6.12 -8.99
N LEU A 193 -2.40 -6.28 -9.80
CA LEU A 193 -3.26 -5.17 -10.19
C LEU A 193 -3.86 -4.46 -8.96
N SER A 194 -4.22 -5.22 -7.92
CA SER A 194 -4.74 -4.71 -6.64
C SER A 194 -3.79 -3.75 -5.92
N HIS A 195 -2.48 -3.81 -6.21
CA HIS A 195 -1.44 -3.00 -5.59
C HIS A 195 -0.82 -1.98 -6.56
N SER A 196 -1.37 -1.87 -7.77
CA SER A 196 -0.92 -0.93 -8.79
C SER A 196 -1.64 0.41 -8.67
N ASN A 197 -1.11 1.43 -9.37
CA ASN A 197 -1.75 2.74 -9.53
C ASN A 197 -3.12 2.69 -10.21
N ILE A 198 -3.46 1.58 -10.86
CA ILE A 198 -4.72 1.36 -11.59
C ILE A 198 -5.61 0.32 -10.90
N ALA A 199 -5.39 0.03 -9.62
CA ALA A 199 -6.18 -0.92 -8.83
C ALA A 199 -7.69 -0.64 -8.84
N GLY A 200 -8.09 0.63 -8.93
CA GLY A 200 -9.50 1.03 -9.04
C GLY A 200 -10.21 0.54 -10.31
N LEU A 201 -9.47 0.02 -11.29
CA LEU A 201 -10.00 -0.52 -12.54
C LEU A 201 -10.12 -2.05 -12.54
N ASN A 202 -9.89 -2.70 -11.40
CA ASN A 202 -9.90 -4.16 -11.29
C ASN A 202 -11.21 -4.80 -11.77
N SER A 203 -12.36 -4.18 -11.53
CA SER A 203 -13.65 -4.69 -12.01
C SER A 203 -13.72 -4.76 -13.54
N TYR A 204 -13.25 -3.73 -14.24
CA TYR A 204 -13.25 -3.70 -15.70
C TYR A 204 -12.34 -4.76 -16.31
N TYR A 205 -11.16 -4.97 -15.71
CA TYR A 205 -10.24 -6.02 -16.14
C TYR A 205 -10.76 -7.42 -15.81
N ALA A 206 -11.36 -7.61 -14.63
CA ALA A 206 -12.00 -8.88 -14.28
C ALA A 206 -13.10 -9.24 -15.27
N GLU A 207 -13.94 -8.28 -15.66
CA GLU A 207 -14.93 -8.50 -16.71
C GLU A 207 -14.30 -8.83 -18.07
N ALA A 208 -13.23 -8.12 -18.47
CA ALA A 208 -12.52 -8.42 -19.71
C ALA A 208 -11.93 -9.84 -19.72
N VAL A 209 -11.43 -10.32 -18.57
CA VAL A 209 -10.98 -11.71 -18.39
C VAL A 209 -12.14 -12.70 -18.54
N LEU A 210 -13.31 -12.41 -17.95
CA LEU A 210 -14.50 -13.25 -18.11
C LEU A 210 -14.94 -13.32 -19.58
N ASP A 211 -14.89 -12.19 -20.29
CA ASP A 211 -15.21 -12.13 -21.73
C ASP A 211 -14.20 -12.95 -22.55
N ALA A 212 -12.93 -12.94 -22.17
CA ALA A 212 -11.89 -13.78 -22.79
C ALA A 212 -12.10 -15.28 -22.54
N CYS A 213 -12.40 -15.68 -21.30
CA CYS A 213 -12.73 -17.07 -20.96
C CYS A 213 -13.91 -17.58 -21.79
N LYS A 214 -14.99 -16.80 -21.88
CA LYS A 214 -16.18 -17.17 -22.68
C LYS A 214 -15.88 -17.28 -24.16
N LYS A 215 -15.12 -16.34 -24.72
CA LYS A 215 -14.81 -16.30 -26.15
C LYS A 215 -13.92 -17.45 -26.60
N PHE A 216 -12.96 -17.84 -25.78
CA PHE A 216 -11.94 -18.84 -26.13
C PHE A 216 -12.12 -20.18 -25.44
N GLY A 217 -13.18 -20.35 -24.64
CA GLY A 217 -13.50 -21.63 -23.99
C GLY A 217 -12.56 -22.01 -22.84
N PHE A 218 -11.89 -21.04 -22.20
CA PHE A 218 -11.12 -21.32 -20.99
C PHE A 218 -12.03 -21.52 -19.79
N ASP A 219 -11.61 -22.37 -18.86
CA ASP A 219 -12.27 -22.50 -17.56
C ASP A 219 -12.37 -21.14 -16.87
N LEU A 220 -13.55 -20.86 -16.32
CA LEU A 220 -13.81 -19.63 -15.57
C LEU A 220 -13.11 -19.71 -14.21
N PRO A 221 -12.04 -18.92 -13.98
CA PRO A 221 -11.36 -18.95 -12.70
C PRO A 221 -12.26 -18.33 -11.64
N LYS A 222 -12.38 -19.00 -10.47
CA LYS A 222 -13.11 -18.43 -9.32
C LYS A 222 -12.51 -17.10 -8.85
N ASN A 223 -11.19 -16.93 -9.00
CA ASN A 223 -10.45 -15.69 -8.72
C ASN A 223 -9.24 -15.62 -9.67
N PRO A 224 -9.34 -15.01 -10.87
CA PRO A 224 -8.20 -14.86 -11.77
C PRO A 224 -7.13 -13.97 -11.13
N ARG A 225 -5.86 -14.39 -11.21
CA ARG A 225 -4.75 -13.52 -10.83
C ARG A 225 -4.51 -12.52 -11.97
N ILE A 226 -4.77 -11.25 -11.70
CA ILE A 226 -4.61 -10.18 -12.70
C ILE A 226 -3.36 -9.38 -12.37
N LEU A 227 -2.40 -9.36 -13.28
CA LEU A 227 -1.10 -8.73 -13.10
C LEU A 227 -0.84 -7.66 -14.16
N LEU A 228 -0.21 -6.58 -13.74
CA LEU A 228 0.33 -5.54 -14.61
C LEU A 228 1.80 -5.87 -14.92
N PRO A 229 2.18 -6.14 -16.18
CA PRO A 229 3.59 -6.31 -16.55
C PRO A 229 4.39 -5.05 -16.21
N ILE A 230 5.58 -5.24 -15.64
CA ILE A 230 6.48 -4.14 -15.28
C ILE A 230 7.87 -4.37 -15.87
N SER A 231 8.41 -3.36 -16.54
CA SER A 231 9.74 -3.44 -17.15
C SER A 231 10.84 -3.35 -16.11
N ASN A 232 10.67 -2.50 -15.08
CA ASN A 232 11.64 -2.28 -14.01
C ASN A 232 10.99 -2.38 -12.62
N PRO A 233 11.10 -3.53 -11.92
CA PRO A 233 10.55 -3.69 -10.56
C PRO A 233 11.25 -2.82 -9.52
N GLU A 234 12.53 -2.49 -9.72
CA GLU A 234 13.32 -1.71 -8.76
C GLU A 234 12.82 -0.27 -8.73
N GLU A 235 12.46 0.28 -9.89
CA GLU A 235 11.88 1.62 -9.99
C GLU A 235 10.54 1.72 -9.26
N VAL A 236 9.68 0.69 -9.36
CA VAL A 236 8.39 0.65 -8.63
C VAL A 236 8.62 0.65 -7.12
N LEU A 237 9.54 -0.19 -6.64
CA LEU A 237 9.88 -0.26 -5.21
C LEU A 237 10.54 1.03 -4.72
N PHE A 238 11.42 1.62 -5.51
CA PHE A 238 12.07 2.90 -5.21
C PHE A 238 11.04 4.02 -5.08
N ASN A 239 10.12 4.13 -6.05
CA ASN A 239 9.06 5.14 -6.02
C ASN A 239 8.13 4.98 -4.81
N MET A 240 7.79 3.74 -4.43
CA MET A 240 7.06 3.46 -3.19
C MET A 240 7.84 3.92 -1.95
N GLY A 241 9.14 3.65 -1.90
CA GLY A 241 10.02 4.11 -0.83
C GLY A 241 10.08 5.64 -0.72
N VAL A 242 10.23 6.33 -1.86
CA VAL A 242 10.23 7.80 -1.92
C VAL A 242 8.90 8.37 -1.42
N LEU A 243 7.76 7.80 -1.84
CA LEU A 243 6.44 8.23 -1.38
C LEU A 243 6.26 8.00 0.13
N GLY A 244 6.67 6.84 0.64
CA GLY A 244 6.63 6.54 2.08
C GLY A 244 7.49 7.51 2.89
N LEU A 245 8.70 7.81 2.42
CA LEU A 245 9.62 8.73 3.07
C LEU A 245 9.09 10.17 3.04
N ALA A 246 8.58 10.61 1.89
CA ALA A 246 7.95 11.92 1.74
C ALA A 246 6.74 12.08 2.67
N GLY A 247 5.90 11.05 2.77
CA GLY A 247 4.78 11.00 3.71
C GLY A 247 5.23 11.13 5.16
N LEU A 248 6.27 10.38 5.56
CA LEU A 248 6.81 10.46 6.92
C LEU A 248 7.43 11.84 7.23
N LEU A 249 8.16 12.42 6.27
CA LEU A 249 8.69 13.78 6.38
C LEU A 249 7.57 14.82 6.51
N ALA A 250 6.49 14.68 5.74
CA ALA A 250 5.33 15.57 5.84
C ALA A 250 4.67 15.49 7.22
N LEU A 251 4.50 14.28 7.80
CA LEU A 251 3.96 14.12 9.15
C LEU A 251 4.84 14.75 10.22
N ASN A 252 6.16 14.55 10.13
CA ASN A 252 7.12 15.20 11.02
C ASN A 252 7.08 16.74 10.85
N TYR A 253 6.96 17.24 9.63
CA TYR A 253 6.86 18.67 9.35
C TYR A 253 5.57 19.28 9.92
N ILE A 254 4.43 18.60 9.76
CA ILE A 254 3.14 18.98 10.35
C ILE A 254 3.24 19.06 11.88
N TRP A 255 3.94 18.10 12.50
CA TRP A 255 4.21 18.14 13.94
C TRP A 255 5.03 19.37 14.36
N ILE A 256 6.14 19.62 13.66
CA ILE A 256 7.03 20.76 13.93
C ILE A 256 6.24 22.08 13.83
N ILE A 257 5.50 22.29 12.73
CA ILE A 257 4.64 23.48 12.57
C ILE A 257 3.61 23.56 13.70
N GLY A 258 2.96 22.45 14.05
CA GLY A 258 1.99 22.39 15.13
C GLY A 258 2.56 22.89 16.46
N ILE A 259 3.80 22.49 16.78
CA ILE A 259 4.51 22.97 17.98
C ILE A 259 4.88 24.45 17.87
N LEU A 260 5.38 24.92 16.74
CA LEU A 260 5.73 26.34 16.55
C LEU A 260 4.50 27.24 16.73
N VAL A 261 3.36 26.87 16.13
CA VAL A 261 2.10 27.61 16.28
C VAL A 261 1.61 27.56 17.74
N TRP A 262 1.73 26.41 18.40
CA TRP A 262 1.34 26.25 19.79
C TRP A 262 2.20 27.08 20.75
N ASN A 263 3.51 27.13 20.54
CA ASN A 263 4.44 27.97 21.31
C ASN A 263 4.12 29.45 21.12
N LYS A 264 3.92 29.90 19.87
CA LYS A 264 3.56 31.29 19.55
C LYS A 264 2.26 31.72 20.25
N ARG A 265 1.25 30.84 20.34
CA ARG A 265 -0.01 31.12 21.06
C ARG A 265 0.16 31.20 22.58
N ARG A 266 1.22 30.61 23.14
CA ARG A 266 1.55 30.68 24.57
C ARG A 266 2.37 31.91 24.96
N GLY A 267 2.71 32.78 24.01
CA GLY A 267 3.47 34.01 24.28
C GLY A 267 4.96 33.75 24.60
N VAL A 268 5.50 32.63 24.11
CA VAL A 268 6.94 32.32 24.10
C VAL A 268 7.48 32.50 22.70
#